data_AF-A0A8T7HNJ2-F1
#
_entry.id   AF-A0A8T7HNJ2-F1
#
_cell.length_a   1.000
_cell.length_b   1.000
_cell.length_c   1.000
_cell.angle_alpha   90.00
_cell.angle_beta   90.00
_cell.angle_gamma   90.00
#
_symmetry.space_group_name_H-M   'P 1'
#
loop_
_entity.id
_entity.type
_entity.pdbx_description
1 polymer ?
#
loop_
_entity_poly.entity_id
_entity_poly.type
_entity_poly.pdbx_seq_one_letter_code
_entity_poly.pdbx_strand_id
1 'polypeptide(L)' 'MNKVFLIGAAGTAYGKSNLTARDLSMLASKHAIESSGIKPQDIQASFVANAFGMAEKQGHLGPLLM' A
#
# COMPACT_ATOMS: atom_id res chain seq x y z
N MET A 1 19.19 0.32 -19.70
CA MET A 1 17.89 0.17 -19.02
C MET A 1 17.97 -1.04 -18.12
N ASN A 2 17.65 -0.92 -16.83
CA ASN A 2 17.75 -2.03 -15.89
C ASN A 2 16.54 -2.96 -16.02
N LYS A 3 16.73 -4.27 -15.81
CA LYS A 3 15.61 -5.23 -15.74
C LYS A 3 14.84 -5.01 -14.44
N VAL A 4 13.51 -5.11 -14.51
CA VAL A 4 12.61 -4.96 -13.36
C VAL A 4 11.88 -6.28 -13.13
N PHE A 5 11.70 -6.64 -11.86
CA PHE A 5 11.07 -7.90 -11.44
C PHE A 5 9.97 -7.60 -10.42
N LEU A 6 8.88 -8.36 -10.49
CA LEU A 6 7.87 -8.40 -9.43
C LEU A 6 8.27 -9.46 -8.41
N ILE A 7 8.55 -9.03 -7.17
CA ILE A 7 9.02 -9.94 -6.11
C ILE A 7 7.94 -10.25 -5.07
N GLY A 8 6.85 -9.48 -5.01
CA GLY A 8 5.73 -9.72 -4.11
C GLY A 8 4.52 -8.86 -4.48
N ALA A 9 3.33 -9.32 -4.07
CA ALA A 9 2.06 -8.64 -4.31
C ALA A 9 1.02 -9.10 -3.29
N ALA A 10 0.12 -8.21 -2.90
CA ALA A 10 -1.00 -8.54 -2.04
C ALA A 10 -2.18 -7.60 -2.26
N GLY A 11 -3.34 -7.99 -1.75
CA GLY A 11 -4.54 -7.17 -1.74
C GLY A 11 -5.39 -7.49 -0.51
N THR A 12 -6.40 -6.65 -0.30
CA THR A 12 -7.45 -6.87 0.72
C THR A 12 -8.75 -7.31 0.05
N ALA A 13 -9.71 -7.80 0.84
CA ALA A 13 -11.02 -8.14 0.33
C ALA A 13 -11.76 -6.90 -0.17
N TYR A 14 -12.46 -7.03 -1.31
CA TYR A 14 -13.25 -5.95 -1.88
C TYR A 14 -14.69 -5.99 -1.34
N GLY A 15 -15.27 -4.81 -1.13
CA GLY A 15 -16.64 -4.66 -0.65
C GLY A 15 -16.74 -3.69 0.52
N LYS A 16 -17.87 -3.75 1.24
CA LYS A 16 -18.07 -2.94 2.44
C LYS A 16 -17.06 -3.35 3.51
N SER A 17 -16.43 -2.35 4.11
CA SER A 17 -15.47 -2.52 5.18
C SER A 17 -15.71 -1.47 6.26
N ASN A 18 -15.41 -1.82 7.50
CA ASN A 18 -15.35 -0.88 8.62
C ASN A 18 -13.95 -0.26 8.77
N LEU A 19 -12.99 -0.71 7.97
CA LEU A 19 -11.62 -0.19 7.94
C LEU A 19 -11.54 1.02 7.00
N THR A 20 -10.66 1.97 7.36
CA THR A 20 -10.38 3.13 6.52
C THR A 20 -9.54 2.75 5.30
N ALA A 21 -9.49 3.61 4.28
CA ALA A 21 -8.61 3.46 3.13
C ALA A 21 -7.14 3.38 3.56
N ARG A 22 -6.76 4.10 4.62
CA ARG A 22 -5.42 4.02 5.22
C ARG A 22 -5.13 2.65 5.81
N ASP A 23 -6.06 2.09 6.57
CA ASP A 23 -5.88 0.77 7.19
C ASP A 23 -5.80 -0.34 6.13
N LEU A 24 -6.68 -0.28 5.12
CA LEU A 24 -6.67 -1.24 4.01
C LEU A 24 -5.38 -1.16 3.20
N SER A 25 -4.89 0.06 2.94
CA SER A 25 -3.64 0.29 2.23
C SER A 25 -2.45 -0.21 3.04
N MET A 26 -2.40 0.05 4.36
CA MET A 26 -1.37 -0.50 5.25
C MET A 26 -1.36 -2.02 5.26
N LEU A 27 -2.53 -2.66 5.34
CA LEU A 27 -2.65 -4.12 5.34
C LEU A 27 -2.15 -4.72 4.02
N ALA A 28 -2.57 -4.18 2.89
CA ALA A 28 -2.11 -4.62 1.58
C ALA A 28 -0.59 -4.44 1.44
N SER A 29 -0.04 -3.28 1.82
CA SER A 29 1.39 -3.02 1.78
C SER A 29 2.19 -3.97 2.67
N LYS A 30 1.75 -4.20 3.92
CA LYS A 30 2.39 -5.14 4.84
C LYS A 30 2.46 -6.54 4.24
N HIS A 31 1.34 -7.06 3.74
CA HIS A 31 1.30 -8.40 3.14
C HIS A 31 2.16 -8.49 1.86
N ALA A 32 2.22 -7.43 1.05
CA ALA A 32 3.06 -7.42 -0.15
C ALA A 32 4.55 -7.47 0.22
N ILE A 33 4.97 -6.71 1.23
CA ILE A 33 6.35 -6.72 1.75
C ILE A 33 6.68 -8.10 2.32
N GLU A 34 5.80 -8.67 3.16
CA GLU A 34 5.97 -10.03 3.71
C GLU A 34 6.08 -11.09 2.60
N SER A 35 5.24 -11.00 1.56
CA SER A 35 5.26 -11.93 0.41
C SER A 35 6.55 -11.85 -0.41
N SER A 36 7.22 -10.70 -0.37
CA SER A 36 8.44 -10.46 -1.15
C SER A 36 9.73 -10.95 -0.49
N GLY A 37 9.70 -11.27 0.80
CA GLY A 37 10.86 -11.72 1.55
C GLY A 37 11.92 -10.66 1.83
N ILE A 38 11.67 -9.38 1.50
CA ILE A 38 12.57 -8.26 1.81
C ILE A 38 12.29 -7.67 3.19
N LYS A 39 13.22 -6.88 3.72
CA LYS A 39 12.99 -6.10 4.94
C LYS A 39 12.39 -4.73 4.58
N PRO A 40 11.53 -4.13 5.43
CA PRO A 40 10.99 -2.80 5.18
C PRO A 40 12.07 -1.72 4.94
N GLN A 41 13.24 -1.86 5.59
CA GLN A 41 14.37 -0.93 5.43
C GLN A 41 15.05 -1.00 4.05
N ASP A 42 14.78 -2.05 3.27
CA ASP A 42 15.30 -2.19 1.90
C ASP A 42 14.48 -1.34 0.89
N ILE A 43 13.31 -0.82 1.30
CA ILE A 43 12.42 -0.01 0.47
C ILE A 43 12.91 1.43 0.44
N GLN A 44 13.29 1.89 -0.75
CA GLN A 44 13.86 3.24 -0.93
C GLN A 44 12.80 4.30 -1.24
N ALA A 45 11.66 3.90 -1.79
CA ALA A 45 10.59 4.79 -2.19
C ALA A 45 9.26 4.05 -2.23
N SER A 46 8.17 4.79 -2.08
CA SER A 46 6.82 4.31 -2.25
C SER A 46 6.01 5.23 -3.14
N PHE A 47 5.08 4.61 -3.86
CA PHE A 47 4.18 5.30 -4.77
C PHE A 47 2.77 4.86 -4.42
N VAL A 48 1.92 5.84 -4.11
CA VAL A 48 0.56 5.61 -3.62
C VAL A 48 -0.41 6.29 -4.56
N ALA A 49 -1.37 5.51 -5.07
CA ALA A 49 -2.47 6.02 -5.85
C ALA A 49 -3.75 5.97 -5.01
N ASN A 50 -4.47 7.09 -4.94
CA ASN A 50 -5.81 7.15 -4.36
C ASN A 50 -6.65 8.13 -5.20
N ALA A 51 -7.93 7.81 -5.41
CA ALA A 51 -8.85 8.66 -6.18
C ALA A 51 -9.93 9.33 -5.31
N PHE A 52 -10.31 8.71 -4.20
CA PHE A 52 -11.47 9.11 -3.39
C PHE A 52 -11.11 9.48 -1.95
N GLY A 53 -9.87 9.89 -1.68
CA GLY A 53 -9.42 10.25 -0.34
C GLY A 53 -10.29 11.30 0.37
N MET A 54 -10.96 12.17 -0.41
CA MET A 54 -11.92 13.15 0.13
C MET A 54 -13.13 12.53 0.83
N ALA A 55 -13.52 11.30 0.48
CA ALA A 55 -14.61 10.59 1.17
C ALA A 55 -14.27 10.32 2.65
N GLU A 56 -12.99 10.22 2.98
CA GLU A 56 -12.48 10.04 4.35
C GLU A 56 -11.85 11.32 4.91
N LYS A 57 -12.10 12.48 4.29
CA LYS A 57 -11.49 13.77 4.65
C LYS A 57 -9.95 13.73 4.62
N GLN A 58 -9.37 12.88 3.77
CA GLN A 58 -7.92 12.73 3.62
C GLN A 58 -7.53 12.57 2.14
N GLY A 59 -7.20 13.68 1.47
CA GLY A 59 -6.78 13.66 0.06
C GLY A 59 -5.36 13.13 -0.16
N HIS A 60 -4.46 13.27 0.83
CA HIS A 60 -3.06 12.92 0.69
C HIS A 60 -2.69 11.72 1.57
N LEU A 61 -2.88 10.51 1.01
CA LEU A 61 -2.68 9.26 1.74
C LEU A 61 -1.20 8.88 1.95
N GLY A 62 -0.30 9.33 1.05
CA GLY A 62 1.12 8.96 1.05
C GLY A 62 1.82 9.11 2.40
N PRO A 63 1.78 10.30 3.05
CA PRO A 63 2.44 10.54 4.33
C PRO A 63 1.90 9.74 5.52
N LEU A 64 0.79 9.01 5.34
CA LEU A 64 0.19 8.20 6.41
C LEU A 64 0.60 6.73 6.33
N LEU A 65 1.29 6.31 5.27
CA LEU A 65 1.61 4.90 4.99
C LEU A 65 3.08 4.55 5.22
N MET A 66 4.02 5.48 4.99
CA MET A 66 5.46 5.28 5.14
C MET A 66 6.15 6.48 5.77
#